data_AF-A0A355EZ85-F1
#
_entry.id   AF-A0A355EZ85-F1
#
_cell.length_a   1.000
_cell.length_b   1.000
_cell.length_c   1.000
_cell.angle_alpha   90.00
_cell.angle_beta   90.00
_cell.angle_gamma   90.00
#
_symmetry.space_group_name_H-M   'P 1'
#
loop_
_entity.id
_entity.type
_entity.pdbx_description
1 polymer ?
#
loop_
_entity_poly.entity_id
_entity_poly.type
_entity_poly.pdbx_seq_one_letter_code
_entity_poly.pdbx_strand_id
1 'polypeptide(L)' 'SLGGATEASIWSILFPVEEVAPDWVTIPYGYPMTNQSWEVIDRNGSPCPVWVPGELAIRGAGLAQG' A
#
# COMPACT_ATOMS: atom_id res chain seq x y z
N SER A 1 4.25 1.15 -10.99
CA SER A 1 3.05 0.35 -10.70
C SER A 1 2.03 1.21 -9.97
N LEU A 2 0.74 0.97 -10.17
CA LEU A 2 -0.36 1.64 -9.49
C LEU A 2 -1.26 0.57 -8.86
N GLY A 3 -1.69 0.78 -7.61
CA GLY A 3 -2.56 -0.12 -6.89
C GLY A 3 -3.57 0.63 -6.03
N GLY A 4 -4.65 -0.05 -5.67
CA GLY A 4 -5.66 0.48 -4.78
C GLY A 4 -6.85 -0.47 -4.66
N ALA A 5 -7.59 -0.32 -3.56
CA ALA A 5 -8.90 -0.92 -3.42
C ALA A 5 -9.96 0.00 -4.03
N THR A 6 -11.05 -0.56 -4.55
CA THR A 6 -12.25 0.19 -4.96
C THR A 6 -12.74 1.11 -3.85
N GLU A 7 -12.64 0.63 -2.62
CA GLU A 7 -12.98 1.26 -1.35
C GLU A 7 -12.03 2.42 -0.97
N ALA A 8 -10.92 2.58 -1.70
CA ALA A 8 -9.90 3.61 -1.48
C ALA A 8 -9.65 4.47 -2.73
N SER A 9 -10.72 4.82 -3.46
CA SER A 9 -10.69 5.72 -4.63
C SER A 9 -9.86 5.22 -5.81
N ILE A 10 -9.95 3.92 -6.14
CA ILE A 10 -9.32 3.24 -7.29
C ILE A 10 -7.78 3.17 -7.19
N TRP A 11 -7.10 4.30 -6.98
CA TRP A 11 -5.65 4.40 -6.83
C TRP A 11 -5.31 5.05 -5.48
N SER A 12 -4.52 4.37 -4.66
CA SER A 12 -4.15 4.86 -3.33
C SER A 12 -2.67 4.64 -2.97
N ILE A 13 -1.94 3.87 -3.78
CA ILE A 13 -0.50 3.63 -3.65
C ILE A 13 0.14 3.59 -5.03
N LEU A 14 1.35 4.15 -5.13
CA LEU A 14 2.10 4.20 -6.39
C LEU A 14 3.58 3.89 -6.17
N PHE A 15 4.18 3.23 -7.15
CA PHE A 15 5.62 3.04 -7.23
C PHE A 15 6.12 3.53 -8.60
N PRO A 16 6.93 4.61 -8.67
CA PRO A 16 7.57 5.02 -9.91
C PRO A 16 8.61 3.97 -10.30
N VAL A 17 8.47 3.38 -11.49
CA VAL A 17 9.45 2.42 -12.02
C VAL A 17 10.24 3.14 -13.09
N GLU A 18 11.47 3.52 -12.78
CA GLU A 18 12.42 4.09 -13.75
C GLU A 18 13.28 3.00 -14.39
N GLU A 19 13.71 2.03 -13.59
CA GLU A 19 14.48 0.86 -14.01
C GLU A 19 13.98 -0.38 -13.25
N VAL A 20 13.98 -1.54 -13.91
CA VAL A 20 13.60 -2.83 -13.30
C VAL A 20 14.87 -3.64 -13.11
N ALA A 21 15.23 -3.94 -11.86
CA ALA A 21 16.39 -4.74 -11.56
C ALA A 21 16.20 -6.19 -12.07
N PRO A 22 17.20 -6.84 -12.69
CA PRO A 22 17.05 -8.16 -13.29
C PRO A 22 16.65 -9.29 -12.31
N ASP A 23 16.91 -9.09 -11.03
CA ASP A 23 16.64 -10.01 -9.92
C ASP A 23 15.25 -9.79 -9.28
N TRP A 24 14.50 -8.77 -9.71
CA TRP A 24 13.15 -8.53 -9.20
C TRP A 24 12.16 -9.54 -9.73
N VAL A 25 11.56 -10.29 -8.81
CA VAL A 25 10.47 -11.24 -9.12
C VAL A 25 9.11 -10.52 -9.17
N THR A 26 8.97 -9.39 -8.47
CA THR A 26 7.75 -8.56 -8.44
C THR A 26 8.10 -7.07 -8.29
N ILE A 27 7.22 -6.19 -8.78
CA ILE A 27 7.36 -4.73 -8.57
C ILE A 27 6.79 -4.36 -7.19
N PRO A 28 7.51 -3.57 -6.37
CA PRO A 28 6.98 -3.08 -5.11
C PRO A 28 5.67 -2.29 -5.28
N TYR A 29 4.79 -2.37 -4.28
CA TYR A 29 3.54 -1.59 -4.26
C TYR A 29 3.80 -0.08 -4.15
N GLY A 30 4.89 0.30 -3.48
CA GLY A 30 5.42 1.67 -3.43
C GLY A 30 4.96 2.47 -2.23
N TYR A 31 4.64 3.74 -2.47
CA TYR A 31 4.36 4.72 -1.43
C TYR A 31 2.92 5.23 -1.54
N PRO A 32 2.27 5.50 -0.40
CA PRO A 32 0.91 6.00 -0.40
C PRO A 32 0.83 7.36 -1.09
N MET A 33 -0.27 7.60 -1.80
CA MET A 33 -0.55 8.91 -2.39
C MET A 33 -0.81 9.95 -1.30
N THR A 34 -0.66 11.24 -1.64
CA THR A 34 -0.93 12.35 -0.72
C THR A 34 -2.31 12.19 -0.05
N ASN A 35 -2.36 12.39 1.27
CA ASN A 35 -3.55 12.22 2.13
C ASN A 35 -4.10 10.78 2.24
N GLN A 36 -3.33 9.79 1.79
CA GLN A 36 -3.56 8.38 2.05
C GLN A 36 -2.43 7.84 2.94
N SER A 37 -2.72 6.85 3.76
CA SER A 37 -1.75 6.13 4.58
C SER A 37 -1.94 4.63 4.41
N TRP A 38 -0.82 3.92 4.35
CA TRP A 38 -0.78 2.47 4.21
C TRP A 38 0.06 1.89 5.33
N GLU A 39 -0.48 0.91 6.05
CA GLU A 39 0.19 0.26 7.18
C GLU A 39 0.06 -1.25 7.05
N VAL A 40 1.12 -1.97 7.40
CA VAL A 40 1.05 -3.44 7.59
C VAL A 40 0.71 -3.67 9.05
N ILE A 41 -0.40 -4.34 9.33
CA ILE A 41 -0.91 -4.57 10.68
C ILE A 41 -1.00 -6.06 11.01
N ASP A 42 -0.92 -6.36 12.30
CA ASP A 42 -1.17 -7.69 12.84
C ASP A 42 -2.67 -7.95 12.99
N ARG A 43 -3.03 -9.15 13.46
CA ARG A 43 -4.43 -9.56 13.69
C ARG A 43 -5.15 -8.74 14.76
N ASN A 44 -4.41 -8.00 15.58
CA ASN A 44 -4.95 -7.12 16.61
C ASN A 44 -5.09 -5.68 16.11
N GLY A 45 -4.76 -5.40 14.84
CA GLY A 45 -4.80 -4.07 14.25
C GLY A 45 -3.60 -3.18 14.60
N SER A 46 -2.53 -3.75 15.16
CA SER A 46 -1.32 -3.01 15.54
C SER A 46 -0.26 -3.04 14.42
N PRO A 47 0.55 -1.99 14.23
CA PRO A 47 1.59 -1.99 13.19
C PRO A 47 2.60 -3.13 13.36
N CYS A 48 2.87 -3.84 12.27
CA CYS A 48 3.93 -4.83 12.20
C CYS A 48 5.31 -4.16 12.13
N PRO A 49 6.36 -4.77 12.72
CA PRO A 49 7.73 -4.35 12.48
C PRO A 49 8.11 -4.45 11.00
N VAL A 50 9.15 -3.69 10.61
CA VAL A 50 9.66 -3.72 9.23
C VAL A 50 10.08 -5.16 8.87
N TRP A 51 9.69 -5.60 7.68
CA TRP A 51 9.92 -6.95 7.13
C TRP A 51 9.11 -8.09 7.77
N VAL A 52 8.14 -7.79 8.63
CA VAL A 52 7.20 -8.79 9.15
C VAL A 52 5.91 -8.79 8.32
N PRO A 53 5.49 -9.93 7.74
CA PRO A 53 4.22 -10.01 7.02
C PRO A 53 3.01 -9.71 7.92
N GLY A 54 1.99 -9.09 7.34
CA GLY A 54 0.72 -8.77 7.99
C GLY A 54 -0.35 -8.38 6.98
N GLU A 55 -1.47 -7.87 7.47
CA GLU A 55 -2.57 -7.38 6.64
C GLU A 55 -2.32 -5.93 6.23
N LEU A 56 -2.73 -5.55 5.01
CA LEU A 56 -2.61 -4.18 4.52
C LEU A 56 -3.82 -3.37 4.95
N ALA A 57 -3.61 -2.35 5.77
CA ALA A 57 -4.61 -1.38 6.16
C ALA A 57 -4.42 -0.08 5.36
N ILE A 58 -5.51 0.41 4.77
CA ILE A 58 -5.57 1.68 4.07
C ILE A 58 -6.35 2.68 4.92
N ARG A 59 -5.79 3.88 5.09
CA ARG A 59 -6.41 5.01 5.78
C ARG A 59 -6.32 6.26 4.90
N GLY A 60 -7.13 7.27 5.21
CA GLY A 60 -7.01 8.58 4.58
C GLY A 60 -8.30 9.09 3.95
N ALA A 61 -8.18 10.24 3.28
CA ALA A 61 -9.31 11.00 2.77
C ALA A 61 -10.02 10.32 1.59
N GLY A 62 -9.37 9.36 0.92
CA GLY A 62 -9.93 8.62 -0.21
C GLY A 62 -10.72 7.37 0.15
N LEU A 63 -10.96 7.10 1.43
CA LEU A 63 -11.80 5.98 1.86
C LEU A 63 -13.29 6.24 1.56
N ALA A 64 -13.97 5.25 0.98
CA ALA A 64 -15.42 5.27 0.85
C ALA A 64 -16.11 5.25 2.23
N GLN A 65 -17.34 5.80 2.30
CA GLN A 65 -18.11 5.80 3.56
C GLN A 65 -18.79 4.46 3.86
N GLY A 66 -18.80 3.53 2.89
CA GLY A 66 -19.52 2.25 2.95
C GLY A 66 -20.42 2.04 1.75
#